data_AF-A0A0B1U3Z8-F1
#
_entry.id   AF-A0A0B1U3Z8-F1
#
_cell.length_a   1.000
_cell.length_b   1.000
_cell.length_c   1.000
_cell.angle_alpha   90.00
_cell.angle_beta   90.00
_cell.angle_gamma   90.00
#
_symmetry.space_group_name_H-M   'P 1'
#
loop_
_entity.id
_entity.type
_entity.pdbx_description
1 polymer ?
#
loop_
_entity_poly.entity_id
_entity_poly.type
_entity_poly.pdbx_seq_one_letter_code
_entity_poly.pdbx_strand_id
1 'polypeptide(L)'
;MGKLNAEKLSPNPEFDLFLYLRVSGTAKVEQHVIDLCEEHWEAFKEHLKGYRFAESGSKRGVVLFFLEPAAEGLVEEAWARSPTEGFALHNLAVTMVMAAAAQQVPEIEAGACAPLPTPDRDLKRRIERLGLVWNETGNVSVQFAVMTHDPYAGGCAVCYLRTSCPKSDVPKGA
;
A
#
# COMPACT_ATOMS: atom_id res chain seq x y z
N MET A 1 16.35 -2.86 -24.70
CA MET A 1 15.29 -2.93 -23.67
C MET A 1 15.75 -3.93 -22.64
N GLY A 2 16.07 -3.46 -21.43
CA GLY A 2 16.44 -4.36 -20.34
C GLY A 2 15.23 -5.17 -19.90
N LYS A 3 15.44 -6.39 -19.41
CA LYS A 3 14.37 -7.18 -18.81
C LYS A 3 14.00 -6.56 -17.45
N LEU A 4 12.73 -6.24 -17.23
CA LEU A 4 12.26 -5.81 -15.90
C LEU A 4 12.40 -6.99 -14.94
N ASN A 5 13.16 -6.79 -13.88
CA ASN A 5 13.36 -7.77 -12.82
C ASN A 5 12.40 -7.47 -11.66
N ALA A 6 11.93 -8.51 -10.99
CA ALA A 6 11.18 -8.40 -9.75
C ALA A 6 12.10 -8.85 -8.61
N GLU A 7 12.54 -7.91 -7.81
CA GLU A 7 13.34 -8.13 -6.61
C GLU A 7 12.39 -8.25 -5.42
N LYS A 8 12.52 -9.33 -4.63
CA LYS A 8 11.75 -9.48 -3.40
C LYS A 8 12.36 -8.59 -2.33
N LEU A 9 11.52 -7.77 -1.69
CA LEU A 9 11.88 -6.97 -0.53
C LEU A 9 11.52 -7.72 0.75
N SER A 10 12.15 -7.33 1.86
CA SER A 10 11.84 -7.80 3.21
C SER A 10 11.32 -6.63 4.04
N PRO A 11 10.10 -6.11 3.75
CA PRO A 11 9.54 -5.01 4.52
C PRO A 11 9.38 -5.42 5.99
N ASN A 12 9.71 -4.52 6.89
CA ASN A 12 9.62 -4.75 8.33
C ASN A 12 9.08 -3.49 9.01
N PRO A 13 7.84 -3.06 8.70
CA PRO A 13 7.26 -1.87 9.31
C PRO A 13 7.09 -2.06 10.81
N GLU A 14 7.33 -0.97 11.53
CA GLU A 14 6.94 -0.83 12.93
C GLU A 14 5.53 -0.23 12.99
N PHE A 15 4.81 -0.55 14.06
CA PHE A 15 3.48 0.03 14.26
C PHE A 15 3.64 1.52 14.63
N ASP A 16 3.16 2.39 13.73
CA ASP A 16 3.13 3.83 13.94
C ASP A 16 1.69 4.27 14.26
N LEU A 17 1.47 4.60 15.53
CA LEU A 17 0.19 5.10 16.03
C LEU A 17 -0.24 6.39 15.33
N PHE A 18 0.68 7.30 14.98
CA PHE A 18 0.33 8.54 14.30
C PHE A 18 -0.10 8.30 12.86
N LEU A 19 0.55 7.37 12.16
CA LEU A 19 0.11 6.93 10.85
C LEU A 19 -1.27 6.26 10.94
N TYR A 20 -1.50 5.40 11.94
CA TYR A 20 -2.80 4.78 12.17
C TYR A 20 -3.91 5.83 12.37
N LEU A 21 -3.72 6.80 13.27
CA LEU A 21 -4.70 7.88 13.50
C LEU A 21 -4.99 8.70 12.24
N ARG A 22 -3.95 8.94 11.41
CA ARG A 22 -4.11 9.63 10.12
C ARG A 22 -4.93 8.81 9.13
N VAL A 23 -4.68 7.50 9.06
CA VAL A 23 -5.39 6.57 8.18
C VAL A 23 -6.85 6.40 8.62
N SER A 24 -7.10 6.21 9.91
CA SER A 24 -8.45 6.07 10.48
C SER A 24 -9.26 7.36 10.43
N GLY A 25 -8.60 8.51 10.31
CA GLY A 25 -9.23 9.83 10.38
C GLY A 25 -9.67 10.21 11.80
N THR A 26 -9.16 9.54 12.83
CA THR A 26 -9.51 9.81 14.23
C THR A 26 -8.42 10.62 14.94
N ALA A 27 -8.82 11.50 15.86
CA ALA A 27 -7.87 12.30 16.65
C ALA A 27 -7.33 11.54 17.89
N LYS A 28 -8.01 10.48 18.29
CA LYS A 28 -7.67 9.60 19.41
C LYS A 28 -8.15 8.19 19.11
N VAL A 29 -7.63 7.24 19.88
CA VAL A 29 -8.00 5.83 19.82
C VAL A 29 -8.20 5.31 21.24
N GLU A 30 -9.23 4.49 21.46
CA GLU A 30 -9.47 3.85 22.74
C GLU A 30 -8.45 2.74 23.01
N GLN A 31 -8.14 2.49 24.28
CA GLN A 31 -7.15 1.47 24.68
C GLN A 31 -7.44 0.09 24.07
N HIS A 32 -8.70 -0.35 24.11
CA HIS A 32 -9.07 -1.67 23.56
C HIS A 32 -8.78 -1.81 22.05
N VAL A 33 -8.80 -0.70 21.30
CA VAL A 33 -8.42 -0.71 19.87
C VAL A 33 -6.90 -0.78 19.71
N ILE A 34 -6.13 -0.13 20.59
CA ILE A 34 -4.68 -0.27 20.62
C ILE A 34 -4.31 -1.72 20.89
N ASP A 35 -4.89 -2.32 21.93
CA ASP A 35 -4.62 -3.72 22.32
C ASP A 35 -4.93 -4.67 21.15
N LEU A 36 -6.06 -4.45 20.47
CA LEU A 36 -6.44 -5.21 19.27
C LEU A 36 -5.42 -5.04 18.13
N CYS A 37 -4.97 -3.82 17.87
CA CYS A 37 -3.97 -3.53 16.85
C CYS A 37 -2.63 -4.20 17.15
N GLU A 38 -2.17 -4.16 18.39
CA GLU A 38 -0.93 -4.82 18.83
C GLU A 38 -1.02 -6.34 18.68
N GLU A 39 -2.16 -6.94 19.06
CA GLU A 39 -2.40 -8.38 18.91
C GLU A 39 -2.32 -8.83 17.44
N HIS A 40 -2.85 -8.02 16.52
CA HIS A 40 -2.94 -8.39 15.10
C HIS A 40 -1.75 -7.92 14.27
N TRP A 41 -0.91 -6.99 14.76
CA TRP A 41 0.16 -6.41 13.96
C TRP A 41 1.12 -7.45 13.40
N GLU A 42 1.65 -8.34 14.25
CA GLU A 42 2.59 -9.37 13.79
C GLU A 42 1.92 -10.40 12.86
N ALA A 43 0.65 -10.73 13.10
CA ALA A 43 -0.11 -11.62 12.21
C ALA A 43 -0.28 -11.03 10.79
N PHE A 44 -0.61 -9.74 10.70
CA PHE A 44 -0.67 -9.06 9.40
C PHE A 44 0.69 -9.02 8.71
N LYS A 45 1.75 -8.83 9.49
CA LYS A 45 3.12 -8.71 9.00
C LYS A 45 3.63 -10.00 8.35
N GLU A 46 3.20 -11.17 8.82
CA GLU A 46 3.49 -12.46 8.15
C GLU A 46 2.93 -12.52 6.72
N HIS A 47 1.82 -11.81 6.48
CA HIS A 47 1.15 -11.73 5.19
C HIS A 47 1.62 -10.54 4.32
N LEU A 48 2.49 -9.68 4.83
CA LEU A 48 3.02 -8.54 4.10
C LEU A 48 4.08 -8.98 3.09
N LYS A 49 3.89 -8.62 1.83
CA LYS A 49 4.87 -8.82 0.76
C LYS A 49 5.31 -7.48 0.19
N GLY A 50 6.59 -7.40 -0.18
CA GLY A 50 7.17 -6.26 -0.88
C GLY A 50 7.96 -6.72 -2.10
N TYR A 51 7.81 -6.00 -3.21
CA TYR A 51 8.59 -6.24 -4.43
C TYR A 51 9.01 -4.93 -5.06
N ARG A 52 10.23 -4.91 -5.61
CA ARG A 52 10.75 -3.83 -6.44
C ARG A 52 10.90 -4.31 -7.88
N PHE A 53 10.34 -3.54 -8.81
CA PHE A 53 10.41 -3.77 -10.24
C PHE A 53 11.31 -2.74 -10.89
N ALA A 54 12.46 -3.18 -11.41
CA ALA A 54 13.42 -2.30 -12.07
C ALA A 54 14.21 -3.06 -13.14
N GLU A 55 14.72 -2.33 -14.13
CA GLU A 55 15.77 -2.86 -15.00
C GLU A 55 17.05 -3.12 -14.19
N SER A 56 17.84 -4.11 -14.61
CA SER A 56 19.10 -4.44 -13.93
C SER A 56 20.03 -3.22 -13.82
N GLY A 57 20.44 -2.89 -12.58
CA GLY A 57 21.30 -1.74 -12.30
C GLY A 57 20.59 -0.39 -12.30
N SER A 58 19.28 -0.33 -12.57
CA SER A 58 18.52 0.91 -12.51
C SER A 58 18.24 1.33 -11.07
N LYS A 59 18.56 2.59 -10.76
CA LYS A 59 18.13 3.24 -9.52
C LYS A 59 16.64 3.58 -9.53
N ARG A 60 16.01 3.67 -10.71
CA ARG A 60 14.58 3.93 -10.87
C ARG A 60 13.81 2.62 -11.06
N GLY A 61 12.66 2.54 -10.42
CA GLY A 61 11.76 1.42 -10.48
C GLY A 61 10.39 1.76 -9.90
N VAL A 62 9.63 0.70 -9.67
CA VAL A 62 8.33 0.71 -9.03
C VAL A 62 8.38 -0.25 -7.86
N VAL A 63 7.84 0.13 -6.72
CA VAL A 63 7.68 -0.77 -5.57
C VAL A 63 6.22 -1.08 -5.37
N LEU A 64 5.93 -2.31 -4.98
CA LEU A 64 4.60 -2.81 -4.65
C LEU A 64 4.66 -3.48 -3.28
N PHE A 65 3.86 -2.98 -2.35
CA PHE A 65 3.62 -3.59 -1.05
C PHE A 65 2.16 -4.01 -0.98
N PHE A 66 1.90 -5.21 -0.50
CA PHE A 66 0.54 -5.70 -0.36
C PHE A 66 0.42 -6.75 0.74
N LEU A 67 -0.79 -6.93 1.23
CA LEU A 67 -1.14 -8.03 2.10
C LEU A 67 -1.77 -9.16 1.29
N GLU A 68 -1.36 -10.39 1.57
CA GLU A 68 -1.98 -11.58 0.98
C GLU A 68 -3.46 -11.73 1.43
N PRO A 69 -4.29 -12.46 0.65
CA PRO A 69 -5.71 -12.64 0.98
C PRO A 69 -6.02 -13.17 2.38
N ALA A 70 -5.08 -13.88 3.01
CA ALA A 70 -5.22 -14.32 4.40
C ALA A 70 -5.43 -13.14 5.38
N ALA A 71 -4.78 -12.00 5.16
CA ALA A 71 -4.98 -10.80 5.97
C ALA A 71 -6.37 -10.19 5.74
N GLU A 72 -6.92 -10.27 4.53
CA GLU A 72 -8.30 -9.86 4.26
C GLU A 72 -9.29 -10.71 5.08
N GLY A 73 -9.03 -12.01 5.19
CA GLY A 73 -9.79 -12.91 6.06
C GLY A 73 -9.83 -12.46 7.52
N LEU A 74 -8.70 -12.01 8.08
CA LEU A 74 -8.63 -11.47 9.45
C LEU A 74 -9.53 -10.23 9.63
N VAL A 75 -9.56 -9.35 8.61
CA VAL A 75 -10.42 -8.16 8.62
C VAL A 75 -11.89 -8.55 8.52
N GLU A 76 -12.27 -9.49 7.64
CA GLU A 76 -13.64 -9.98 7.50
C GLU A 76 -14.15 -10.68 8.78
N GLU A 77 -13.30 -11.46 9.44
CA GLU A 77 -13.62 -12.05 10.74
C GLU A 77 -13.89 -10.98 11.80
N ALA A 78 -13.12 -9.90 11.83
CA ALA A 78 -13.36 -8.78 12.72
C ALA A 78 -14.66 -8.04 12.40
N TRP A 79 -14.98 -7.83 11.11
CA TRP A 79 -16.28 -7.27 10.70
C TRP A 79 -17.45 -8.13 11.17
N ALA A 80 -17.31 -9.46 11.13
CA ALA A 80 -18.34 -10.38 11.61
C ALA A 80 -18.55 -10.31 13.14
N ARG A 81 -17.52 -9.92 13.90
CA ARG A 81 -17.62 -9.71 15.36
C ARG A 81 -18.22 -8.35 15.70
N SER A 82 -17.67 -7.26 15.17
CA SER A 82 -18.24 -5.92 15.33
C SER A 82 -17.75 -4.92 14.27
N PRO A 83 -18.55 -3.88 13.98
CA PRO A 83 -18.11 -2.79 13.11
C PRO A 83 -16.85 -2.05 13.62
N THR A 84 -16.70 -1.93 14.95
CA THR A 84 -15.56 -1.26 15.56
C THR A 84 -14.27 -2.02 15.31
N GLU A 85 -14.26 -3.34 15.54
CA GLU A 85 -13.08 -4.18 15.30
C GLU A 85 -12.76 -4.28 13.81
N GLY A 86 -13.77 -4.48 12.96
CA GLY A 86 -13.58 -4.52 11.51
C GLY A 86 -12.96 -3.22 10.97
N PHE A 87 -13.44 -2.07 11.44
CA PHE A 87 -12.85 -0.78 11.07
C PHE A 87 -11.42 -0.61 11.59
N ALA A 88 -11.15 -1.08 12.82
CA ALA A 88 -9.81 -1.03 13.40
C ALA A 88 -8.80 -1.86 12.58
N LEU A 89 -9.11 -3.13 12.32
CA LEU A 89 -8.21 -4.01 11.56
C LEU A 89 -8.10 -3.61 10.09
N HIS A 90 -9.15 -3.07 9.47
CA HIS A 90 -9.05 -2.49 8.14
C HIS A 90 -8.03 -1.35 8.09
N ASN A 91 -8.11 -0.41 9.04
CA ASN A 91 -7.15 0.70 9.11
C ASN A 91 -5.75 0.20 9.47
N LEU A 92 -5.61 -0.81 10.32
CA LEU A 92 -4.33 -1.45 10.62
C LEU A 92 -3.67 -2.01 9.36
N ALA A 93 -4.43 -2.69 8.52
CA ALA A 93 -3.99 -3.24 7.25
C ALA A 93 -3.48 -2.16 6.29
N VAL A 94 -4.25 -1.06 6.16
CA VAL A 94 -3.87 0.11 5.34
C VAL A 94 -2.61 0.77 5.90
N THR A 95 -2.53 0.97 7.22
CA THR A 95 -1.36 1.50 7.91
C THR A 95 -0.12 0.67 7.63
N MET A 96 -0.22 -0.66 7.64
CA MET A 96 0.92 -1.55 7.38
C MET A 96 1.50 -1.39 5.98
N VAL A 97 0.66 -1.40 4.93
CA VAL A 97 1.15 -1.26 3.55
C VAL A 97 1.69 0.15 3.28
N MET A 98 1.11 1.18 3.93
CA MET A 98 1.62 2.55 3.87
C MET A 98 2.96 2.71 4.60
N ALA A 99 3.12 2.10 5.78
CA ALA A 99 4.37 2.11 6.52
C ALA A 99 5.49 1.40 5.74
N ALA A 100 5.18 0.25 5.12
CA ALA A 100 6.12 -0.46 4.26
C ALA A 100 6.56 0.38 3.05
N ALA A 101 5.62 1.11 2.43
CA ALA A 101 5.93 2.03 1.35
C ALA A 101 6.82 3.20 1.83
N ALA A 102 6.54 3.77 3.00
CA ALA A 102 7.31 4.86 3.58
C ALA A 102 8.75 4.45 3.95
N GLN A 103 8.96 3.23 4.45
CA GLN A 103 10.31 2.69 4.69
C GLN A 103 11.17 2.64 3.43
N GLN A 104 10.55 2.37 2.28
CA GLN A 104 11.24 2.29 0.99
C GLN A 104 11.31 3.65 0.28
N VAL A 105 10.31 4.51 0.46
CA VAL A 105 10.17 5.82 -0.18
C VAL A 105 9.91 6.88 0.91
N PRO A 106 10.97 7.42 1.53
CA PRO A 106 10.87 8.26 2.74
C PRO A 106 10.05 9.54 2.57
N GLU A 107 9.90 10.05 1.35
CA GLU A 107 9.05 11.22 1.07
C GLU A 107 7.59 10.98 1.46
N ILE A 108 7.12 9.72 1.42
CA ILE A 108 5.77 9.35 1.86
C ILE A 108 5.61 9.59 3.37
N GLU A 109 6.64 9.29 4.16
CA GLU A 109 6.66 9.56 5.60
C GLU A 109 6.57 11.07 5.87
N ALA A 110 7.29 11.87 5.07
CA ALA A 110 7.26 13.34 5.12
C ALA A 110 5.93 13.96 4.63
N GLY A 111 4.94 13.14 4.28
CA GLY A 111 3.59 13.57 3.90
C GLY A 111 3.35 13.68 2.41
N ALA A 112 4.29 13.24 1.56
CA ALA A 112 4.03 13.11 0.14
C ALA A 112 2.96 12.03 -0.12
N CYS A 113 2.21 12.19 -1.20
CA CYS A 113 1.33 11.14 -1.70
C CYS A 113 2.17 9.96 -2.23
N ALA A 114 1.59 8.78 -2.39
CA ALA A 114 2.20 7.66 -3.11
C ALA A 114 1.67 7.66 -4.56
N PRO A 115 2.28 8.41 -5.50
CA PRO A 115 1.75 8.50 -6.87
C PRO A 115 1.81 7.14 -7.56
N LEU A 116 0.63 6.70 -8.03
CA LEU A 116 0.48 5.40 -8.68
C LEU A 116 1.09 5.44 -10.10
N PRO A 117 2.13 4.64 -10.40
CA PRO A 117 2.69 4.56 -11.74
C PRO A 117 1.67 3.97 -12.71
N THR A 118 1.68 4.42 -13.97
CA THR A 118 0.93 3.74 -15.03
C THR A 118 1.68 2.47 -15.42
N PRO A 119 1.14 1.26 -15.18
CA PRO A 119 1.88 0.04 -15.44
C PRO A 119 1.87 -0.30 -16.93
N ASP A 120 3.06 -0.53 -17.47
CA ASP A 120 3.22 -1.06 -18.82
C ASP A 120 2.92 -2.57 -18.87
N ARG A 121 3.04 -3.13 -20.08
CA ARG A 121 2.76 -4.56 -20.32
C ARG A 121 3.76 -5.50 -19.62
N ASP A 122 5.00 -5.11 -19.37
CA ASP A 122 5.95 -5.98 -18.66
C ASP A 122 5.70 -5.95 -17.15
N LEU A 123 5.41 -4.78 -16.58
CA LEU A 123 5.03 -4.64 -15.17
C LEU A 123 3.74 -5.43 -14.86
N LYS A 124 2.69 -5.29 -15.67
CA LYS A 124 1.46 -6.11 -15.52
C LYS A 124 1.75 -7.60 -15.50
N ARG A 125 2.58 -8.09 -16.43
CA ARG A 125 2.99 -9.50 -16.48
C ARG A 125 3.84 -9.95 -15.31
N ARG A 126 4.59 -9.06 -14.67
CA ARG A 126 5.34 -9.38 -13.44
C ARG A 126 4.40 -9.46 -12.24
N ILE A 127 3.43 -8.54 -12.15
CA ILE A 127 2.37 -8.56 -11.12
C ILE A 127 1.53 -9.84 -11.24
N GLU A 128 1.15 -10.26 -12.46
CA GLU A 128 0.43 -11.53 -12.71
C GLU A 128 1.18 -12.77 -12.21
N ARG A 129 2.52 -12.79 -12.32
CA ARG A 129 3.34 -13.89 -11.79
C ARG A 129 3.37 -13.95 -10.27
N LEU A 130 2.99 -12.87 -9.60
CA LEU A 130 2.79 -12.84 -8.15
C LEU A 130 1.37 -13.31 -7.76
N GLY A 131 0.54 -13.71 -8.72
CA GLY A 131 -0.85 -14.09 -8.48
C GLY A 131 -1.82 -12.91 -8.38
N LEU A 132 -1.37 -11.70 -8.75
CA LEU A 132 -2.16 -10.48 -8.68
C LEU A 132 -2.63 -10.04 -10.06
N VAL A 133 -3.83 -9.48 -10.15
CA VAL A 133 -4.38 -8.93 -11.39
C VAL A 133 -4.46 -7.42 -11.29
N TRP A 134 -3.89 -6.70 -12.25
CA TRP A 134 -4.08 -5.26 -12.39
C TRP A 134 -5.45 -4.95 -13.01
N ASN A 135 -6.23 -4.09 -12.37
CA ASN A 135 -7.49 -3.61 -12.93
C ASN A 135 -7.36 -2.20 -13.53
N GLU A 136 -8.23 -1.88 -14.50
CA GLU A 136 -8.21 -0.58 -15.18
C GLU A 136 -8.57 0.59 -14.26
N THR A 137 -9.18 0.32 -13.09
CA THR A 137 -9.47 1.33 -12.08
C THR A 137 -8.26 1.72 -11.22
N GLY A 138 -7.10 1.08 -11.42
CA GLY A 138 -5.85 1.45 -10.75
C GLY A 138 -5.56 0.70 -9.46
N ASN A 139 -6.08 -0.51 -9.30
CA ASN A 139 -5.78 -1.39 -8.17
C ASN A 139 -5.25 -2.74 -8.65
N VAL A 140 -4.63 -3.47 -7.74
CA VAL A 140 -4.33 -4.90 -7.88
C VAL A 140 -5.45 -5.73 -7.22
N SER A 141 -5.52 -7.03 -7.49
CA SER A 141 -6.58 -7.94 -7.00
C SER A 141 -6.44 -8.34 -5.53
N VAL A 142 -6.13 -7.37 -4.67
CA VAL A 142 -6.10 -7.45 -3.20
C VAL A 142 -6.59 -6.11 -2.65
N GLN A 143 -7.19 -6.12 -1.46
CA GLN A 143 -7.78 -4.93 -0.85
C GLN A 143 -6.72 -3.95 -0.35
N PHE A 144 -5.62 -4.47 0.18
CA PHE A 144 -4.57 -3.67 0.82
C PHE A 144 -3.29 -3.74 0.00
N ALA A 145 -3.05 -2.70 -0.80
CA ALA A 145 -1.84 -2.56 -1.58
C ALA A 145 -1.45 -1.10 -1.79
N VAL A 146 -0.14 -0.87 -1.90
CA VAL A 146 0.45 0.40 -2.30
C VAL A 146 1.47 0.13 -3.39
N MET A 147 1.28 0.76 -4.54
CA MET A 147 2.25 0.75 -5.63
C MET A 147 2.68 2.18 -5.95
N THR A 148 3.99 2.44 -5.94
CA THR A 148 4.55 3.78 -6.12
C THR A 148 5.90 3.74 -6.82
N HIS A 149 6.39 4.90 -7.24
CA HIS A 149 7.73 5.06 -7.79
C HIS A 149 8.81 4.92 -6.72
N ASP A 150 9.93 4.31 -7.09
CA ASP A 150 11.14 4.23 -6.26
C ASP A 150 12.39 4.62 -7.09
N PRO A 151 13.08 5.73 -6.78
CA PRO A 151 12.76 6.71 -5.74
C PRO A 151 11.46 7.46 -6.05
N TYR A 152 10.99 8.27 -5.09
CA TYR A 152 9.82 9.12 -5.25
C TYR A 152 9.88 9.91 -6.56
N ALA A 153 8.76 9.93 -7.29
CA ALA A 153 8.67 10.65 -8.55
C ALA A 153 7.31 11.32 -8.69
N GLY A 154 7.33 12.66 -8.75
CA GLY A 154 6.18 13.51 -9.03
C GLY A 154 5.07 13.42 -7.97
N GLY A 155 3.97 14.14 -8.21
CA GLY A 155 2.74 14.05 -7.41
C GLY A 155 1.58 13.67 -8.32
N CYS A 156 0.46 14.41 -8.25
CA CYS A 156 -0.70 14.17 -9.10
C CYS A 156 -0.39 14.24 -10.60
N ALA A 157 0.63 15.00 -11.03
CA ALA A 157 1.01 15.12 -12.44
C ALA A 157 1.33 13.77 -13.12
N VAL A 158 1.90 12.82 -12.38
CA VAL A 158 2.32 11.50 -12.89
C VAL A 158 1.45 10.36 -12.39
N CYS A 159 0.50 10.64 -11.50
CA CYS A 159 -0.33 9.63 -10.88
C CYS A 159 -1.41 9.14 -11.84
N TYR A 160 -1.51 7.81 -11.99
CA TYR A 160 -2.56 7.15 -12.78
C TYR A 160 -3.97 7.55 -12.29
N LEU A 161 -4.15 7.74 -10.99
CA LEU A 161 -5.44 8.10 -10.37
C LEU A 161 -5.77 9.59 -10.46
N ARG A 162 -4.94 10.44 -11.10
CA ARG A 162 -5.09 11.90 -11.01
C ARG A 162 -6.47 12.44 -11.43
N THR A 163 -7.17 11.76 -12.33
CA THR A 163 -8.50 12.20 -12.81
C THR A 163 -9.64 11.80 -11.87
N SER A 164 -9.48 10.69 -11.16
CA SER A 164 -10.49 10.12 -10.24
C SER A 164 -10.18 10.38 -8.77
N CYS A 165 -8.95 10.76 -8.42
CA CYS A 165 -8.50 10.97 -7.06
C CYS A 165 -9.20 12.19 -6.44
N PRO A 166 -9.88 12.06 -5.30
CA PRO A 166 -10.56 13.17 -4.62
C PRO A 166 -9.59 14.20 -4.06
N LYS A 167 -8.31 13.83 -3.87
CA LYS A 167 -7.23 14.70 -3.39
C LYS A 167 -6.35 15.25 -4.51
N SER A 168 -6.72 15.04 -5.78
CA SER A 168 -5.94 15.55 -6.91
C SER A 168 -5.93 17.08 -6.91
N ASP A 169 -4.75 17.67 -7.07
CA ASP A 169 -4.55 19.10 -7.27
C ASP A 169 -4.61 19.51 -8.76
N VAL A 170 -4.73 18.54 -9.67
CA VAL A 170 -4.86 18.78 -11.11
C VAL A 170 -6.33 19.08 -11.44
N PRO A 171 -6.64 20.16 -12.17
CA PRO A 171 -8.00 20.47 -12.59
C PRO A 171 -8.66 19.32 -13.35
N LYS A 172 -9.91 18.99 -13.01
CA LYS A 172 -10.69 17.98 -13.72
C LYS A 172 -11.05 18.52 -15.12
N GLY A 173 -10.54 17.88 -16.18
CA GLY A 173 -10.84 18.23 -17.58
C GLY A 173 -9.73 18.97 -18.34
N ALA A 174 -8.50 19.00 -17.80
CA ALA A 174 -7.30 19.45 -18.51
C ALA A 174 -6.63 18.31 -19.30
#